data_AF-A0A3S3RL17-F1
#
_entry.id   AF-A0A3S3RL17-F1
#
_cell.length_a   1.000
_cell.length_b   1.000
_cell.length_c   1.000
_cell.angle_alpha   90.00
_cell.angle_beta   90.00
_cell.angle_gamma   90.00
#
_symmetry.space_group_name_H-M   'P 1'
#
loop_
_entity.id
_entity.type
_entity.pdbx_description
1 polymer ?
#
loop_
_entity_poly.entity_id
_entity_poly.type
_entity_poly.pdbx_seq_one_letter_code
_entity_poly.pdbx_strand_id
1 'polypeptide(L)'
;MPDKSEADLEARRRSLALEGAFLLLIDGLAMRGTISAGEAEDMLRILAKSSDFSAARASTSMRMVQQLKQLRGGDGVVTPGA
;
A
#
# COMPACT_ATOMS: atom_id res chain seq x y z
N MET A 1 -2.35 -21.44 27.13
CA MET A 1 -2.49 -20.32 26.19
C MET A 1 -2.15 -19.08 27.00
N PRO A 2 -0.90 -18.57 26.96
CA PRO A 2 -0.59 -17.36 27.71
C PRO A 2 -1.40 -16.22 27.11
N ASP A 3 -2.04 -15.46 27.98
CA ASP A 3 -2.72 -14.22 27.65
C ASP A 3 -1.77 -13.39 26.77
N LYS A 4 -2.18 -13.04 25.55
CA LYS A 4 -1.40 -12.09 24.76
C LYS A 4 -1.32 -10.83 25.60
N SER A 5 -0.11 -10.40 25.95
CA SER A 5 0.10 -9.23 26.79
C SER A 5 -0.67 -8.05 26.18
N GLU A 6 -1.27 -7.19 27.00
CA GLU A 6 -1.93 -5.97 26.50
C GLU A 6 -0.98 -5.16 25.59
N ALA A 7 0.33 -5.23 25.85
CA ALA A 7 1.37 -4.66 25.00
C ALA A 7 1.38 -5.25 23.58
N ASP A 8 1.16 -6.56 23.41
CA ASP A 8 1.12 -7.22 22.11
C ASP A 8 -0.14 -6.84 21.32
N LEU A 9 -1.26 -6.68 22.03
CA LEU A 9 -2.52 -6.22 21.43
C LEU A 9 -2.42 -4.77 20.96
N GLU A 10 -1.83 -3.90 21.76
CA GLU A 10 -1.61 -2.49 21.41
C GLU A 10 -0.58 -2.35 20.27
N ALA A 11 0.52 -3.11 20.31
CA ALA A 11 1.50 -3.15 19.23
C ALA A 11 0.85 -3.57 17.91
N ARG A 12 -0.01 -4.60 17.94
CA ARG A 12 -0.78 -5.04 16.77
C ARG A 12 -1.71 -3.95 16.25
N ARG A 13 -2.43 -3.25 17.15
CA ARG A 13 -3.34 -2.16 16.78
C ARG A 13 -2.59 -1.00 16.09
N ARG A 14 -1.45 -0.59 16.65
CA ARG A 14 -0.59 0.46 16.07
C ARG A 14 -0.04 0.06 14.71
N SER A 15 0.42 -1.19 14.58
CA SER A 15 0.90 -1.72 13.31
C SER A 15 -0.17 -1.64 12.22
N LEU A 16 -1.41 -2.07 12.52
CA LEU A 16 -2.52 -2.02 11.57
C LEU A 16 -2.93 -0.59 11.15
N ALA A 17 -2.79 0.37 12.07
CA ALA A 17 -3.04 1.79 11.79
C ALA A 17 -1.96 2.39 10.89
N LEU A 18 -0.69 2.08 11.17
CA LEU A 18 0.46 2.47 10.33
C LEU A 18 0.32 1.94 8.91
N GLU A 19 -0.02 0.65 8.76
CA GLU A 19 -0.29 0.07 7.44
C GLU A 19 -1.41 0.80 6.70
N GLY A 20 -2.50 1.15 7.40
CA GLY A 20 -3.59 1.92 6.81
C GLY A 20 -3.14 3.31 6.32
N ALA A 21 -2.30 3.99 7.10
CA ALA A 21 -1.73 5.28 6.71
C ALA A 21 -0.80 5.15 5.48
N PHE A 22 0.01 4.09 5.42
CA PHE A 22 0.89 3.86 4.27
C PHE A 22 0.10 3.58 2.98
N LEU A 23 -0.99 2.82 3.05
CA LEU A 23 -1.83 2.58 1.87
C LEU A 23 -2.39 3.89 1.30
N LEU A 24 -2.96 4.74 2.17
CA LEU A 24 -3.48 6.05 1.76
C LEU A 24 -2.40 6.97 1.17
N LEU A 25 -1.19 6.93 1.75
CA LEU A 25 -0.06 7.71 1.26
C LEU A 25 0.36 7.23 -0.14
N ILE A 26 0.54 5.93 -0.33
CA ILE A 26 0.96 5.34 -1.62
C ILE A 26 -0.05 5.66 -2.71
N ASP A 27 -1.34 5.46 -2.44
CA ASP A 27 -2.41 5.79 -3.39
C ASP A 27 -2.38 7.29 -3.75
N GLY A 28 -2.26 8.17 -2.74
CA GLY A 28 -2.20 9.61 -2.94
C GLY A 28 -0.97 10.08 -3.73
N LEU A 29 0.18 9.42 -3.57
CA LEU A 29 1.40 9.71 -4.33
C LEU A 29 1.29 9.23 -5.78
N ALA A 30 0.76 8.02 -5.99
CA ALA A 30 0.55 7.46 -7.32
C ALA A 30 -0.48 8.28 -8.12
N MET A 31 -1.60 8.63 -7.51
CA MET A 31 -2.65 9.46 -8.12
C MET A 31 -2.13 10.83 -8.56
N ARG A 32 -1.27 11.47 -7.76
CA ARG A 32 -0.64 12.74 -8.11
C ARG A 32 0.52 12.59 -9.09
N GLY A 33 0.91 11.36 -9.42
CA GLY A 33 2.05 11.08 -10.29
C GLY A 33 3.38 11.46 -9.65
N THR A 34 3.47 11.56 -8.33
CA THR A 34 4.72 11.82 -7.60
C THR A 34 5.62 10.59 -7.58
N ILE A 35 5.01 9.40 -7.59
CA ILE A 35 5.67 8.12 -7.81
C ILE A 35 5.02 7.44 -9.02
N SER A 36 5.80 6.59 -9.67
CA SER A 36 5.30 5.76 -10.77
C SER A 36 4.33 4.68 -10.26
N ALA A 37 3.51 4.15 -11.17
CA ALA A 37 2.64 3.02 -10.85
C ALA A 37 3.44 1.76 -10.50
N GLY A 38 4.65 1.58 -11.06
CA GLY A 38 5.53 0.46 -10.73
C GLY A 38 6.05 0.55 -9.30
N GLU A 39 6.54 1.72 -8.88
CA GLU A 39 6.99 1.96 -7.51
C GLU A 39 5.85 1.76 -6.50
N ALA A 40 4.65 2.27 -6.82
CA ALA A 40 3.48 2.04 -6.00
C ALA A 40 3.13 0.55 -5.86
N GLU A 41 3.21 -0.22 -6.96
CA GLU A 41 2.97 -1.66 -6.93
C GLU A 41 3.98 -2.41 -6.05
N ASP A 42 5.27 -2.08 -6.16
CA ASP A 42 6.32 -2.70 -5.35
C ASP A 42 6.15 -2.40 -3.87
N MET A 43 5.81 -1.16 -3.52
CA MET A 43 5.51 -0.76 -2.14
C MET A 43 4.30 -1.52 -1.57
N LEU A 44 3.21 -1.63 -2.34
CA LEU A 44 2.02 -2.38 -1.93
C LEU A 44 2.30 -3.88 -1.79
N ARG A 45 3.19 -4.45 -2.60
CA ARG A 45 3.61 -5.85 -2.50
C ARG A 45 4.38 -6.14 -1.22
N ILE A 46 5.15 -5.17 -0.71
CA ILE A 46 5.81 -5.27 0.60
C ILE A 46 4.78 -5.27 1.72
N LEU A 47 3.82 -4.34 1.69
CA LEU A 47 2.74 -4.26 2.68
C LEU A 47 1.83 -5.50 2.66
N ALA A 48 1.63 -6.14 1.51
CA ALA A 48 0.84 -7.36 1.42
C ALA A 48 1.46 -8.55 2.19
N LYS A 49 2.77 -8.52 2.47
CA LYS A 49 3.48 -9.59 3.18
C LYS A 49 3.42 -9.45 4.71
N SER A 50 2.95 -8.33 5.26
CA SER A 50 3.02 -8.07 6.71
C SER A 50 1.91 -8.74 7.52
N SER A 51 0.72 -8.97 6.95
CA SER A 51 -0.34 -9.82 7.53
C SER A 51 -1.44 -10.15 6.51
N ASP A 52 -2.28 -11.15 6.80
CA ASP A 52 -3.45 -11.49 5.95
C ASP A 52 -4.44 -10.32 5.78
N PHE A 53 -4.60 -9.50 6.82
CA PHE A 53 -5.47 -8.32 6.77
C PHE A 53 -4.84 -7.20 5.92
N SER A 54 -3.52 -7.10 5.95
CA SER A 54 -2.71 -6.19 5.13
C SER A 54 -2.76 -6.61 3.67
N ALA A 55 -2.71 -7.92 3.38
CA ALA A 55 -2.85 -8.50 2.05
C ALA A 55 -4.21 -8.14 1.42
N ALA A 56 -5.30 -8.23 2.18
CA ALA A 56 -6.64 -7.87 1.69
C ALA A 56 -6.74 -6.37 1.31
N ARG A 57 -6.19 -5.47 2.16
CA ARG A 57 -6.22 -4.02 1.89
C ARG A 57 -5.25 -3.61 0.77
N ALA A 58 -4.06 -4.21 0.74
CA ALA A 58 -3.09 -4.00 -0.33
C ALA A 58 -3.64 -4.46 -1.69
N SER A 59 -4.38 -5.59 -1.74
CA SER A 59 -4.99 -6.09 -2.99
C SER A 59 -5.99 -5.12 -3.62
N THR A 60 -6.74 -4.37 -2.81
CA THR A 60 -7.62 -3.30 -3.31
C THR A 60 -6.82 -2.12 -3.86
N SER A 61 -5.78 -1.70 -3.14
CA SER A 61 -4.91 -0.59 -3.57
C SER A 61 -4.15 -0.95 -4.86
N MET A 62 -3.69 -2.20 -4.99
CA MET A 62 -3.04 -2.72 -6.18
C MET A 62 -3.95 -2.68 -7.41
N ARG A 63 -5.24 -2.99 -7.25
CA ARG A 63 -6.22 -2.86 -8.33
C ARG A 63 -6.36 -1.41 -8.80
N MET A 64 -6.39 -0.45 -7.88
CA MET A 64 -6.46 0.97 -8.23
C MET A 64 -5.21 1.43 -8.97
N VAL A 65 -4.02 1.05 -8.51
CA VAL A 65 -2.74 1.36 -9.18
C VAL A 65 -2.68 0.72 -10.57
N GLN A 66 -3.16 -0.52 -10.73
CA GLN A 66 -3.24 -1.18 -12.05
C GLN A 66 -4.18 -0.45 -13.01
N GLN A 67 -5.35 0.00 -12.55
CA GLN A 67 -6.26 0.81 -13.35
C GLN A 67 -5.62 2.15 -13.73
N LEU A 68 -4.94 2.80 -12.79
CA LEU A 68 -4.20 4.03 -13.04
C LEU A 68 -3.11 3.82 -14.10
N LYS A 69 -2.39 2.70 -14.05
CA LYS A 69 -1.38 2.31 -15.05
C LYS A 69 -1.99 2.13 -16.44
N GLN A 70 -3.16 1.48 -16.54
CA GLN A 70 -3.88 1.32 -17.81
C GLN A 70 -4.34 2.66 -18.38
N LEU A 71 -4.90 3.54 -17.54
CA LEU A 71 -5.36 4.87 -17.95
C LEU A 71 -4.23 5.78 -18.43
N ARG A 72 -3.03 5.62 -17.88
CA ARG A 72 -1.82 6.36 -18.28
C ARG A 72 -1.06 5.73 -19.46
N GLY A 73 -1.70 4.82 -20.20
CA GLY A 73 -1.11 4.22 -21.41
C GLY A 73 -0.08 3.12 -21.14
N GLY A 74 -0.08 2.52 -19.94
CA GLY A 74 0.84 1.43 -19.58
C GLY A 74 2.23 1.89 -19.18
N ASP A 75 2.50 3.19 -19.26
CA ASP A 75 3.82 3.75 -19.03
C ASP A 75 4.08 3.89 -17.53
N GLY A 76 4.49 2.77 -16.92
CA GLY A 76 4.92 2.69 -15.52
C GLY A 76 6.18 3.50 -15.19
N VAL A 77 6.56 4.45 -16.06
CA VAL A 77 7.76 5.29 -16.03
C VAL A 77 7.40 6.78 -16.11
N VAL A 78 6.18 7.16 -16.50
CA VAL A 78 5.80 8.57 -16.68
C VAL A 78 5.35 9.17 -15.34
N THR A 79 6.33 9.62 -14.57
CA THR A 79 6.21 10.64 -13.54
C THR A 79 6.17 12.00 -14.24
N PRO A 80 5.12 12.85 -14.11
CA PRO A 80 5.21 14.22 -14.61
C PRO A 80 6.33 14.96 -13.88
N GLY A 81 7.45 15.22 -14.56
CA GLY A 81 8.60 15.96 -14.02
C GLY A 81 9.94 15.23 -13.96
N ALA A 82 10.05 14.01 -14.52
CA ALA A 82 11.33 13.35 -14.80
C ALA A 82 11.73 13.51 -16.27
#